data_AF-A0A024G9W6-F1
#
_entry.id   AF-A0A024G9W6-F1
#
_cell.length_a   1.000
_cell.length_b   1.000
_cell.length_c   1.000
_cell.angle_alpha   90.00
_cell.angle_beta   90.00
_cell.angle_gamma   90.00
#
_symmetry.space_group_name_H-M   'P 1'
#
loop_
_entity.id
_entity.type
_entity.pdbx_description
1 polymer ?
#
loop_
_entity_poly.entity_id
_entity_poly.type
_entity_poly.pdbx_seq_one_letter_code
_entity_poly.pdbx_strand_id
1 'polypeptide(L)'
;MKAFSLKTYAALALGAFQARHYFVAATLDLTVIIWPELSFENGRLSIDQKEKYTVSIHSDHIIGRSALTSFMNLVRGSTSQSKGIMRYDANDQLSQPLLEEPGTAEYHLAHDVEDQSSIWKYATPKTEDLIKVSHTTSWTLPGFGLEEWFEVKLLYAYDGVFFMQHKAYVDRHEGLYTYTWTTDKKYTLKLGGSEKLLASNPLEDRLSQATLVYDGDMCYSNNVRLDLDINTISIPTILYKRIEKSLTELGCRKAGVNEHFLSKGLSSDKLNPSKGSRMTISVRYFGLPTIPIDLSAYTVTDKKSWTAMFLESKDSALVFGAPILQQYSITIHKTKSEKLHYFHLARDPVSLE
;
A
#
# COMPACT_ATOMS: atom_id res chain seq x y z
N MET A 1 9.03 -37.57 -22.25
CA MET A 1 8.53 -36.94 -21.00
C MET A 1 8.30 -35.47 -21.28
N LYS A 2 7.08 -34.97 -21.06
CA LYS A 2 6.56 -33.75 -21.66
C LYS A 2 7.10 -32.49 -20.98
N ALA A 3 7.88 -31.71 -21.73
CA ALA A 3 8.29 -30.34 -21.42
C ALA A 3 7.10 -29.34 -21.52
N PHE A 4 5.98 -29.62 -20.83
CA PHE A 4 5.04 -28.60 -20.37
C PHE A 4 5.67 -27.93 -19.13
N SER A 5 6.88 -27.42 -19.29
CA SER A 5 7.24 -26.07 -19.73
C SER A 5 7.16 -25.16 -18.52
N LEU A 6 8.33 -25.02 -17.88
CA LEU A 6 8.64 -24.04 -16.83
C LEU A 6 8.07 -22.64 -17.15
N LYS A 7 7.90 -22.31 -18.45
CA LYS A 7 7.32 -21.06 -18.95
C LYS A 7 5.86 -20.88 -18.55
N THR A 8 5.04 -21.95 -18.54
CA THR A 8 3.63 -21.86 -18.13
C THR A 8 3.50 -21.62 -16.62
N TYR A 9 4.38 -22.24 -15.82
CA TYR A 9 4.45 -21.97 -14.38
C TYR A 9 4.95 -20.56 -14.08
N ALA A 10 5.94 -20.07 -14.84
CA ALA A 10 6.40 -18.69 -14.73
C ALA A 10 5.29 -17.70 -15.10
N ALA A 11 4.55 -17.93 -16.18
CA ALA A 11 3.43 -17.06 -16.59
C ALA A 11 2.29 -17.02 -15.55
N LEU A 12 1.91 -18.16 -14.98
CA LEU A 12 0.90 -18.22 -13.92
C LEU A 12 1.38 -17.53 -12.63
N ALA A 13 2.65 -17.74 -12.26
CA ALA A 13 3.24 -17.04 -11.12
C ALA A 13 3.25 -15.52 -11.36
N LEU A 14 3.66 -15.07 -12.55
CA LEU A 14 3.66 -13.67 -12.97
C LEU A 14 2.27 -13.03 -12.92
N GLY A 15 1.26 -13.70 -13.48
CA GLY A 15 -0.13 -13.22 -13.41
C GLY A 15 -0.65 -13.15 -11.97
N ALA A 16 -0.31 -14.12 -11.12
CA ALA A 16 -0.63 -14.08 -9.70
C ALA A 16 0.09 -12.95 -8.95
N PHE A 17 1.33 -12.63 -9.33
CA PHE A 17 2.08 -11.52 -8.72
C PHE A 17 1.50 -10.16 -9.09
N GLN A 18 1.13 -9.96 -10.36
CA GLN A 18 0.53 -8.72 -10.83
C GLN A 18 -0.88 -8.53 -10.22
N ALA A 19 -1.70 -9.58 -10.21
CA ALA A 19 -3.01 -9.54 -9.54
C ALA A 19 -2.86 -9.24 -8.04
N ARG A 20 -1.84 -9.80 -7.38
CA ARG A 20 -1.54 -9.50 -5.98
C ARG A 20 -1.06 -8.07 -5.77
N HIS A 21 -0.28 -7.50 -6.68
CA HIS A 21 0.15 -6.10 -6.60
C HIS A 21 -1.05 -5.15 -6.66
N TYR A 22 -1.94 -5.34 -7.65
CA TYR A 22 -3.17 -4.55 -7.75
C TYR A 22 -4.09 -4.77 -6.54
N PHE A 23 -4.18 -6.00 -6.03
CA PHE A 23 -4.94 -6.30 -4.81
C PHE A 23 -4.36 -5.59 -3.58
N VAL A 24 -3.04 -5.60 -3.39
CA VAL A 24 -2.37 -4.94 -2.26
C VAL A 24 -2.62 -3.43 -2.31
N ALA A 25 -2.41 -2.81 -3.47
CA ALA A 25 -2.68 -1.38 -3.69
C ALA A 25 -4.14 -1.04 -3.35
N ALA A 26 -5.10 -1.80 -3.89
CA ALA A 26 -6.53 -1.59 -3.62
C ALA A 26 -6.91 -1.77 -2.15
N THR A 27 -6.27 -2.68 -1.41
CA THR A 27 -6.56 -2.85 0.03
C THR A 27 -5.96 -1.76 0.91
N LEU A 28 -4.89 -1.09 0.46
CA LEU A 28 -4.26 0.00 1.20
C LEU A 28 -4.87 1.37 0.88
N ASP A 29 -5.44 1.51 -0.31
CA ASP A 29 -6.03 2.75 -0.79
C ASP A 29 -7.27 3.17 -0.02
N LEU A 30 -7.53 4.47 -0.04
CA LEU A 30 -8.62 5.08 0.69
C LEU A 30 -9.91 4.89 -0.09
N THR A 31 -10.90 4.23 0.49
CA THR A 31 -12.25 4.25 -0.06
C THR A 31 -12.78 5.67 0.01
N VAL A 32 -13.32 6.19 -1.09
CA VAL A 32 -13.90 7.53 -1.18
C VAL A 32 -15.35 7.47 -1.63
N ILE A 33 -16.12 8.46 -1.17
CA ILE A 33 -17.48 8.74 -1.62
C ILE A 33 -17.43 10.00 -2.47
N ILE A 34 -18.00 9.95 -3.67
CA ILE A 34 -18.09 11.09 -4.58
C ILE A 34 -19.55 11.55 -4.61
N TRP A 35 -19.76 12.84 -4.37
CA TRP A 35 -21.08 13.48 -4.41
C TRP A 35 -21.04 14.74 -5.27
N PRO A 36 -22.00 14.99 -6.18
CA PRO A 36 -23.11 14.12 -6.54
C PRO A 36 -22.63 12.80 -7.16
N GLU A 37 -23.51 11.81 -7.18
CA GLU A 37 -23.20 10.46 -7.65
C GLU A 37 -22.81 10.51 -9.13
N LEU A 38 -21.76 9.78 -9.50
CA LEU A 38 -21.29 9.74 -10.87
C LEU A 38 -22.23 8.87 -11.72
N SER A 39 -22.55 9.37 -12.90
CA SER A 39 -23.36 8.62 -13.86
C SER A 39 -22.45 7.75 -14.73
N PHE A 40 -22.97 6.60 -15.15
CA PHE A 40 -22.30 5.74 -16.11
C PHE A 40 -23.09 5.74 -17.41
N GLU A 41 -22.47 6.19 -18.50
CA GLU A 41 -23.04 6.15 -19.84
C GLU A 41 -22.28 5.12 -20.67
N ASN A 42 -22.97 4.08 -21.14
CA ASN A 42 -22.39 3.00 -21.96
C ASN A 42 -21.18 2.30 -21.30
N GLY A 43 -21.20 2.12 -19.98
CA GLY A 43 -20.10 1.51 -19.22
C GLY A 43 -18.88 2.43 -19.04
N ARG A 44 -18.95 3.69 -19.47
CA ARG A 44 -17.95 4.72 -19.22
C ARG A 44 -18.41 5.66 -18.13
N LEU A 45 -17.47 6.11 -17.31
CA LEU A 45 -17.71 7.13 -16.31
C LEU A 45 -18.07 8.45 -17.01
N SER A 46 -19.21 9.03 -16.67
CA SER A 46 -19.67 10.32 -17.20
C SER A 46 -19.67 11.34 -16.06
N ILE A 47 -18.82 12.36 -16.20
CA ILE A 47 -18.60 13.44 -15.23
C ILE A 47 -19.04 14.75 -15.88
N ASP A 48 -20.00 15.46 -15.28
CA ASP A 48 -20.38 16.79 -15.75
C ASP A 48 -19.28 17.79 -15.40
N GLN A 49 -18.58 18.24 -16.43
CA GLN A 49 -17.45 19.18 -16.36
C GLN A 49 -17.76 20.46 -15.57
N LYS A 50 -19.02 20.91 -15.56
CA LYS A 50 -19.46 22.16 -14.92
C LYS A 50 -20.02 21.94 -13.51
N GLU A 51 -20.35 20.70 -13.17
CA GLU A 51 -20.87 20.35 -11.86
C GLU A 51 -19.75 20.40 -10.80
N LYS A 52 -20.14 20.67 -9.56
CA LYS A 52 -19.20 20.72 -8.43
C LYS A 52 -19.32 19.43 -7.64
N TYR A 53 -18.22 18.67 -7.60
CA TYR A 53 -18.14 17.42 -6.86
C TYR A 53 -17.44 17.59 -5.52
N THR A 54 -17.80 16.74 -4.58
CA THR A 54 -17.18 16.53 -3.29
C THR A 54 -16.67 15.10 -3.23
N VAL A 55 -15.36 14.93 -3.09
CA VAL A 55 -14.72 13.62 -2.85
C VAL A 55 -14.43 13.55 -1.36
N SER A 56 -14.98 12.56 -0.66
CA SER A 56 -14.84 12.41 0.79
C SER A 56 -14.28 11.05 1.15
N ILE A 57 -13.33 11.00 2.09
CA ILE A 57 -12.82 9.73 2.62
C ILE A 57 -13.95 9.02 3.37
N HIS A 58 -14.13 7.73 3.10
CA HIS A 58 -15.13 6.91 3.74
C HIS A 58 -14.88 6.81 5.26
N SER A 59 -15.96 6.78 6.06
CA SER A 59 -15.87 6.80 7.52
C SER A 59 -15.06 5.65 8.10
N ASP A 60 -15.06 4.51 7.44
CA ASP A 60 -14.34 3.33 7.90
C ASP A 60 -12.84 3.57 7.95
N HIS A 61 -12.31 4.53 7.18
CA HIS A 61 -10.91 4.92 7.27
C HIS A 61 -10.63 5.94 8.37
N ILE A 62 -11.63 6.45 9.10
CA ILE A 62 -11.46 7.55 10.05
C ILE A 62 -11.78 7.07 11.48
N ILE A 63 -10.78 7.09 12.35
CA ILE A 63 -10.94 6.67 13.76
C ILE A 63 -11.89 7.62 14.49
N GLY A 64 -12.85 7.05 15.23
CA GLY A 64 -13.81 7.82 16.03
C GLY A 64 -14.98 8.41 15.24
N ARG A 65 -15.05 8.20 13.91
CA ARG A 65 -16.18 8.64 13.08
C ARG A 65 -17.17 7.50 12.89
N SER A 66 -18.44 7.72 13.24
CA SER A 66 -19.50 6.77 12.94
C SER A 66 -19.99 6.95 11.50
N ALA A 67 -20.50 5.89 10.87
CA ALA A 67 -21.09 5.96 9.53
C ALA A 67 -22.24 6.99 9.46
N LEU A 68 -22.99 7.14 10.55
CA LEU A 68 -24.12 8.06 10.68
C LEU A 68 -23.72 9.55 10.63
N THR A 69 -22.58 9.94 11.22
CA THR A 69 -22.11 11.35 11.16
C THR A 69 -21.59 11.74 9.79
N SER A 70 -21.06 10.78 9.03
CA SER A 70 -20.51 11.03 7.68
C SER A 70 -21.61 11.33 6.66
N PHE A 71 -22.71 10.58 6.69
CA PHE A 71 -23.87 10.86 5.85
C PHE A 71 -24.50 12.23 6.18
N MET A 72 -24.64 12.55 7.46
CA MET A 72 -25.21 13.83 7.89
C MET A 72 -24.35 15.05 7.51
N ASN A 73 -23.03 14.92 7.53
CA ASN A 73 -22.10 15.99 7.09
C ASN A 73 -22.09 16.15 5.57
N LEU A 74 -22.21 15.06 4.81
CA LEU A 74 -22.33 15.09 3.35
C LEU A 74 -23.65 15.78 2.92
N VAL A 75 -24.76 15.43 3.58
CA VAL A 75 -26.10 15.99 3.28
C VAL A 75 -26.24 17.44 3.75
N ARG A 76 -25.65 17.83 4.89
CA ARG A 76 -25.69 19.24 5.37
C ARG A 76 -24.87 20.20 4.51
N GLY A 77 -23.86 19.72 3.80
CA GLY A 77 -23.06 20.53 2.87
C GLY A 77 -23.74 20.85 1.55
N SER A 78 -24.90 20.23 1.26
CA SER A 78 -25.59 20.34 -0.02
C SER A 78 -27.09 20.57 0.18
N THR A 79 -27.47 21.83 0.37
CA THR A 79 -28.84 22.27 0.13
C THR A 79 -29.07 22.46 -1.37
N SER A 80 -29.16 21.35 -2.12
CA SER A 80 -29.94 21.31 -3.35
C SER A 80 -30.46 19.88 -3.58
N GLN A 81 -31.78 19.78 -3.66
CA GLN A 81 -32.55 18.56 -3.84
C GLN A 81 -32.12 17.74 -5.07
N SER A 82 -31.98 16.43 -4.88
CA SER A 82 -32.36 15.43 -5.87
C SER A 82 -32.51 14.08 -5.14
N LYS A 83 -33.72 13.52 -5.18
CA LYS A 83 -34.05 12.20 -4.60
C LYS A 83 -33.63 11.11 -5.59
N GLY A 84 -32.62 10.33 -5.23
CA GLY A 84 -32.33 9.04 -5.86
C GLY A 84 -32.34 7.95 -4.78
N ILE A 85 -33.35 7.09 -4.79
CA ILE A 85 -33.43 5.90 -3.93
C ILE A 85 -32.62 4.81 -4.63
N MET A 86 -31.58 4.28 -3.96
CA MET A 86 -30.83 3.10 -4.38
C MET A 86 -31.78 1.93 -4.69
N ARG A 87 -31.68 1.37 -5.90
CA ARG A 87 -32.04 -0.02 -6.17
C ARG A 87 -30.76 -0.78 -6.49
N TYR A 88 -30.38 -1.65 -5.56
CA TYR A 88 -29.41 -2.71 -5.82
C TYR A 88 -30.11 -3.80 -6.63
N ASP A 89 -29.79 -3.89 -7.92
CA ASP A 89 -29.94 -5.14 -8.66
C ASP A 89 -28.55 -5.70 -8.91
N ALA A 90 -28.14 -6.62 -8.03
CA ALA A 90 -26.96 -7.45 -8.24
C ALA A 90 -27.31 -8.48 -9.31
N ASN A 91 -26.84 -8.26 -10.54
CA ASN A 91 -26.67 -9.32 -11.52
C ASN A 91 -25.52 -8.98 -12.46
N ASP A 92 -24.53 -9.89 -12.47
CA ASP A 92 -23.57 -10.19 -13.53
C ASP A 92 -23.27 -9.09 -14.56
N GLN A 93 -22.10 -8.46 -14.42
CA GLN A 93 -21.20 -8.32 -15.58
C GLN A 93 -19.75 -8.03 -15.18
N LEU A 94 -18.92 -8.97 -15.63
CA LEU A 94 -17.46 -9.00 -15.71
C LEU A 94 -16.76 -7.63 -15.73
N SER A 95 -15.81 -7.52 -14.79
CA SER A 95 -14.84 -6.45 -14.60
C SER A 95 -14.14 -6.06 -15.92
N GLN A 96 -14.34 -4.81 -16.35
CA GLN A 96 -13.45 -4.14 -17.31
C GLN A 96 -12.82 -2.91 -16.65
N PRO A 97 -11.53 -2.64 -16.91
CA PRO A 97 -10.92 -1.37 -16.54
C PRO A 97 -11.66 -0.24 -17.27
N LEU A 98 -12.17 0.72 -16.49
CA LEU A 98 -13.07 1.80 -16.95
C LEU A 98 -12.45 2.76 -18.00
N LEU A 99 -11.14 2.66 -18.24
CA LEU A 99 -10.38 3.46 -19.19
C LEU A 99 -9.21 2.62 -19.77
N GLU A 100 -9.49 1.68 -20.67
CA GLU A 100 -8.47 1.17 -21.59
C GLU A 100 -9.01 1.17 -23.02
N GLU A 101 -8.35 1.90 -23.93
CA GLU A 101 -8.37 1.54 -25.33
C GLU A 101 -7.63 0.20 -25.50
N PRO A 102 -8.16 -0.75 -26.29
CA PRO A 102 -7.51 -2.03 -26.51
C PRO A 102 -6.36 -1.82 -27.50
N GLY A 103 -5.17 -1.52 -26.98
CA GLY A 103 -3.99 -1.36 -27.81
C GLY A 103 -2.74 -1.16 -26.97
N THR A 104 -1.78 -2.07 -27.12
CA THR A 104 -0.41 -2.03 -26.58
C THR A 104 -0.29 -2.17 -25.05
N ALA A 105 -0.19 -3.43 -24.62
CA ALA A 105 0.54 -3.81 -23.42
C ALA A 105 2.01 -3.39 -23.55
N GLU A 106 2.31 -2.15 -23.22
CA GLU A 106 3.68 -1.69 -22.98
C GLU A 106 3.88 -1.37 -21.51
N TYR A 107 4.99 -1.92 -21.02
CA TYR A 107 5.58 -1.71 -19.71
C TYR A 107 5.75 -0.21 -19.42
N HIS A 108 4.74 0.40 -18.81
CA HIS A 108 4.93 1.63 -18.07
C HIS A 108 4.83 1.30 -16.59
N LEU A 109 6.02 1.03 -16.04
CA LEU A 109 6.39 1.30 -14.66
C LEU A 109 5.55 2.46 -14.14
N ALA A 110 4.96 2.30 -12.96
CA ALA A 110 4.51 3.40 -12.13
C ALA A 110 5.73 4.30 -11.89
N HIS A 111 5.98 5.20 -12.83
CA HIS A 111 6.93 6.28 -12.70
C HIS A 111 6.26 7.32 -11.82
N ASP A 112 6.84 7.48 -10.63
CA ASP A 112 6.86 8.68 -9.81
C ASP A 112 5.95 9.80 -10.29
N VAL A 113 4.76 9.87 -9.70
CA VAL A 113 3.91 11.08 -9.67
C VAL A 113 4.54 12.10 -8.72
N GLU A 114 5.88 12.25 -8.74
CA GLU A 114 6.63 13.08 -7.80
C GLU A 114 6.63 14.57 -8.15
N ASP A 115 6.07 14.99 -9.30
CA ASP A 115 6.06 16.41 -9.72
C ASP A 115 4.71 16.92 -10.21
N GLN A 116 3.64 16.76 -9.42
CA GLN A 116 2.31 17.24 -9.80
C GLN A 116 1.62 18.10 -8.72
N SER A 117 2.19 19.28 -8.46
CA SER A 117 1.48 20.35 -7.74
C SER A 117 0.19 20.79 -8.45
N SER A 118 0.04 20.50 -9.75
CA SER A 118 -1.11 20.88 -10.58
C SER A 118 -2.37 20.03 -10.35
N ILE A 119 -2.27 18.72 -10.05
CA ILE A 119 -3.46 17.85 -9.87
C ILE A 119 -4.42 18.40 -8.81
N TRP A 120 -3.86 19.00 -7.76
CA TRP A 120 -4.64 19.51 -6.63
C TRP A 120 -5.12 20.95 -6.81
N LYS A 121 -4.74 21.61 -7.91
CA LYS A 121 -4.96 23.06 -8.13
C LYS A 121 -6.43 23.48 -8.01
N TYR A 122 -7.34 22.63 -8.47
CA TYR A 122 -8.78 22.90 -8.50
C TYR A 122 -9.51 22.37 -7.27
N ALA A 123 -8.81 21.66 -6.39
CA ALA A 123 -9.38 21.04 -5.21
C ALA A 123 -9.31 21.98 -4.01
N THR A 124 -10.47 22.28 -3.43
CA THR A 124 -10.58 22.98 -2.15
C THR A 124 -10.66 21.94 -1.04
N PRO A 125 -9.61 21.75 -0.21
CA PRO A 125 -9.64 20.79 0.88
C PRO A 125 -10.59 21.25 1.99
N LYS A 126 -11.26 20.28 2.62
CA LYS A 126 -12.00 20.44 3.88
C LYS A 126 -11.30 19.60 4.94
N THR A 127 -10.98 20.24 6.05
CA THR A 127 -10.24 19.61 7.14
C THR A 127 -11.14 19.34 8.35
N GLU A 128 -10.81 18.30 9.08
CA GLU A 128 -11.42 17.93 10.35
C GLU A 128 -10.32 17.69 11.38
N ASP A 129 -10.50 18.21 12.59
CA ASP A 129 -9.56 17.98 13.68
C ASP A 129 -9.86 16.61 14.32
N LEU A 130 -9.03 15.63 14.00
CA LEU A 130 -9.11 14.27 14.54
C LEU A 130 -8.02 14.11 15.59
N ILE A 131 -8.43 13.98 16.86
CA ILE A 131 -7.51 13.78 17.99
C ILE A 131 -6.44 14.89 18.00
N LYS A 132 -6.89 16.15 17.94
CA LYS A 132 -6.07 17.38 17.94
C LYS A 132 -5.11 17.55 16.74
N VAL A 133 -5.15 16.66 15.75
CA VAL A 133 -4.41 16.81 14.49
C VAL A 133 -5.40 17.08 13.37
N SER A 134 -5.18 18.14 12.60
CA SER A 134 -6.04 18.49 11.48
C SER A 134 -5.75 17.55 10.30
N HIS A 135 -6.79 16.88 9.80
CA HIS A 135 -6.72 15.97 8.67
C HIS A 135 -7.57 16.51 7.53
N THR A 136 -7.09 16.41 6.30
CA THR A 136 -7.93 16.64 5.12
C THR A 136 -8.81 15.40 4.89
N THR A 137 -10.12 15.52 5.07
CA THR A 137 -11.06 14.39 4.97
C THR A 137 -11.92 14.44 3.72
N SER A 138 -12.00 15.60 3.06
CA SER A 138 -12.72 15.74 1.80
C SER A 138 -12.18 16.90 0.97
N TRP A 139 -12.51 16.90 -0.31
CA TRP A 139 -12.17 17.95 -1.26
C TRP A 139 -13.41 18.33 -2.04
N THR A 140 -13.52 19.60 -2.40
CA THR A 140 -14.52 20.06 -3.35
C THR A 140 -13.83 20.60 -4.58
N LEU A 141 -14.19 20.09 -5.76
CA LEU A 141 -13.56 20.40 -7.05
C LEU A 141 -14.61 20.38 -8.18
N PRO A 142 -14.40 21.14 -9.27
CA PRO A 142 -15.25 21.06 -10.45
C PRO A 142 -15.04 19.73 -11.19
N GLY A 143 -16.04 19.31 -11.99
CA GLY A 143 -16.03 18.05 -12.73
C GLY A 143 -14.79 17.83 -13.60
N PHE A 144 -14.31 18.87 -14.28
CA PHE A 144 -13.05 18.76 -15.06
C PHE A 144 -11.83 18.39 -14.21
N GLY A 145 -11.78 18.87 -12.95
CA GLY A 145 -10.71 18.51 -12.02
C GLY A 145 -10.88 17.09 -11.48
N LEU A 146 -12.12 16.61 -11.36
CA LEU A 146 -12.40 15.23 -10.97
C LEU A 146 -12.03 14.25 -12.10
N GLU A 147 -12.32 14.60 -13.36
CA GLU A 147 -11.90 13.84 -14.53
C GLU A 147 -10.37 13.73 -14.58
N GLU A 148 -9.65 14.84 -14.40
CA GLU A 148 -8.18 14.85 -14.32
C GLU A 148 -7.67 13.88 -13.24
N TRP A 149 -8.33 13.79 -12.08
CA TRP A 149 -7.96 12.84 -11.03
C TRP A 149 -8.10 11.37 -11.44
N PHE A 150 -9.10 11.03 -12.26
CA PHE A 150 -9.24 9.67 -12.82
C PHE A 150 -8.23 9.41 -13.95
N GLU A 151 -7.97 10.39 -14.82
CA GLU A 151 -7.00 10.29 -15.92
C GLU A 151 -5.58 10.03 -15.41
N VAL A 152 -5.17 10.73 -14.36
CA VAL A 152 -3.85 10.54 -13.72
C VAL A 152 -3.84 9.39 -12.70
N LYS A 153 -4.94 8.63 -12.57
CA LYS A 153 -5.10 7.48 -11.66
C LYS A 153 -4.91 7.82 -10.18
N LEU A 154 -5.13 9.08 -9.80
CA LEU A 154 -5.26 9.45 -8.37
C LEU A 154 -6.52 8.82 -7.78
N LEU A 155 -7.60 8.80 -8.58
CA LEU A 155 -8.83 8.06 -8.30
C LEU A 155 -8.99 6.92 -9.29
N TYR A 156 -9.60 5.83 -8.83
CA TYR A 156 -10.06 4.74 -9.68
C TYR A 156 -11.26 4.06 -9.05
N ALA A 157 -11.96 3.22 -9.83
CA ALA A 157 -13.07 2.42 -9.32
C ALA A 157 -12.78 0.93 -9.52
N TYR A 158 -13.12 0.13 -8.52
CA TYR A 158 -13.04 -1.32 -8.56
C TYR A 158 -14.25 -1.89 -7.84
N ASP A 159 -14.94 -2.84 -8.49
CA ASP A 159 -16.13 -3.49 -7.92
C ASP A 159 -17.20 -2.50 -7.43
N GLY A 160 -17.43 -1.42 -8.19
CA GLY A 160 -18.40 -0.37 -7.86
C GLY A 160 -18.00 0.56 -6.71
N VAL A 161 -16.80 0.41 -6.15
CA VAL A 161 -16.26 1.26 -5.07
C VAL A 161 -15.17 2.17 -5.63
N PHE A 162 -15.15 3.43 -5.22
CA PHE A 162 -14.13 4.39 -5.60
C PHE A 162 -12.99 4.40 -4.57
N PHE A 163 -11.76 4.45 -5.07
CA PHE A 163 -10.53 4.43 -4.30
C PHE A 163 -9.66 5.63 -4.66
N MET A 164 -8.96 6.16 -3.66
CA MET A 164 -7.91 7.16 -3.81
C MET A 164 -6.57 6.54 -3.44
N GLN A 165 -5.55 6.75 -4.28
CA GLN A 165 -4.21 6.25 -4.02
C GLN A 165 -3.66 6.77 -2.69
N HIS A 166 -3.37 5.88 -1.75
CA HIS A 166 -2.99 6.27 -0.40
C HIS A 166 -1.63 6.97 -0.34
N LYS A 167 -0.66 6.54 -1.16
CA LYS A 167 0.66 7.16 -1.23
C LYS A 167 0.55 8.63 -1.63
N ALA A 168 -0.21 8.93 -2.68
CA ALA A 168 -0.47 10.30 -3.13
C ALA A 168 -1.15 11.15 -2.03
N TYR A 169 -2.09 10.56 -1.29
CA TYR A 169 -2.74 11.22 -0.17
C TYR A 169 -1.78 11.50 1.00
N VAL A 170 -1.10 10.47 1.53
CA VAL A 170 -0.18 10.59 2.66
C VAL A 170 1.04 11.45 2.30
N ASP A 171 1.47 11.47 1.05
CA ASP A 171 2.58 12.32 0.60
C ASP A 171 2.18 13.79 0.41
N ARG A 172 0.89 14.14 0.45
CA ARG A 172 0.43 15.52 0.36
C ARG A 172 -0.09 16.10 1.66
N HIS A 173 -0.82 15.31 2.45
CA HIS A 173 -1.62 15.82 3.56
C HIS A 173 -0.92 15.63 4.91
N GLU A 174 -0.97 16.66 5.76
CA GLU A 174 -0.61 16.55 7.17
C GLU A 174 -1.62 15.67 7.90
N GLY A 175 -1.15 14.90 8.87
CA GLY A 175 -2.00 13.96 9.60
C GLY A 175 -1.23 12.88 10.34
N LEU A 176 -2.02 12.04 11.02
CA LEU A 176 -1.58 10.82 11.68
C LEU A 176 -2.24 9.63 10.99
N TYR A 177 -1.42 8.75 10.42
CA TYR A 177 -1.86 7.64 9.58
C TYR A 177 -1.41 6.32 10.18
N THR A 178 -2.32 5.37 10.36
CA THR A 178 -1.98 4.06 10.93
C THR A 178 -2.24 2.97 9.89
N TYR A 179 -1.20 2.22 9.55
CA TYR A 179 -1.24 1.05 8.68
C TYR A 179 -1.19 -0.22 9.52
N THR A 180 -2.19 -1.08 9.35
CA THR A 180 -2.29 -2.34 10.08
C THR A 180 -2.59 -3.51 9.15
N TRP A 181 -2.10 -4.69 9.54
CA TRP A 181 -2.53 -5.96 8.97
C TRP A 181 -3.76 -6.48 9.70
N THR A 182 -4.79 -6.88 8.97
CA THR A 182 -6.03 -7.44 9.55
C THR A 182 -6.12 -8.96 9.39
N THR A 183 -7.01 -9.58 10.18
CA THR A 183 -7.15 -11.04 10.28
C THR A 183 -7.65 -11.71 8.99
N ASP A 184 -8.32 -10.98 8.09
CA ASP A 184 -8.77 -11.47 6.78
C ASP A 184 -7.75 -11.19 5.64
N LYS A 185 -6.48 -10.92 6.01
CA LYS A 185 -5.36 -10.58 5.11
C LYS A 185 -5.54 -9.27 4.33
N LYS A 186 -6.49 -8.41 4.74
CA LYS A 186 -6.60 -7.06 4.18
C LYS A 186 -5.70 -6.12 4.97
N TYR A 187 -4.90 -5.34 4.27
CA TYR A 187 -4.24 -4.21 4.91
C TYR A 187 -5.28 -3.13 5.13
N THR A 188 -5.11 -2.26 6.14
CA THR A 188 -5.97 -1.09 6.27
C THR A 188 -5.16 0.13 6.64
N LEU A 189 -5.50 1.25 5.99
CA LEU A 189 -5.09 2.59 6.37
C LEU A 189 -6.21 3.23 7.19
N LYS A 190 -5.85 3.73 8.37
CA LYS A 190 -6.73 4.54 9.24
C LYS A 190 -6.13 5.92 9.46
N LEU A 191 -6.99 6.94 9.41
CA LEU A 191 -6.71 8.34 9.71
C LEU A 191 -7.07 8.60 11.17
N GLY A 192 -6.19 9.34 11.85
CA GLY A 192 -6.22 9.49 13.30
C GLY A 192 -5.57 8.30 14.01
N GLY A 193 -5.51 8.39 15.33
CA GLY A 193 -4.91 7.38 16.20
C GLY A 193 -4.64 7.91 17.60
N SER A 194 -4.36 7.02 18.56
CA SER A 194 -4.02 7.44 19.92
C SER A 194 -2.63 8.10 19.95
N GLU A 195 -2.49 9.28 20.56
CA GLU A 195 -1.18 9.92 20.83
C GLU A 195 -0.22 8.98 21.60
N LYS A 196 -0.75 7.98 22.33
CA LYS A 196 0.07 6.96 23.00
C LYS A 196 0.94 6.16 22.02
N LEU A 197 0.56 6.07 20.74
CA LEU A 197 1.38 5.46 19.69
C LEU A 197 2.66 6.27 19.43
N LEU A 198 2.65 7.57 19.69
CA LEU A 198 3.81 8.45 19.56
C LEU A 198 4.80 8.32 20.74
N ALA A 199 4.48 7.53 21.77
CA ALA A 199 5.36 7.29 22.92
C ALA A 199 6.53 6.33 22.60
N SER A 200 6.51 5.69 21.43
CA SER A 200 7.63 4.91 20.91
C SER A 200 8.64 5.82 20.19
N ASN A 201 9.92 5.44 20.18
CA ASN A 201 10.94 6.22 19.48
C ASN A 201 10.68 6.18 17.96
N PRO A 202 10.44 7.33 17.30
CA PRO A 202 10.23 7.36 15.86
C PRO A 202 11.48 6.93 15.11
N LEU A 203 11.26 6.27 13.98
CA LEU A 203 12.19 6.30 12.86
C LEU A 203 11.95 7.60 12.10
N GLU A 204 12.85 8.55 12.34
CA GLU A 204 12.91 9.77 11.57
C GLU A 204 13.37 9.43 10.15
N ASP A 205 12.73 9.99 9.11
CA ASP A 205 13.25 9.94 7.73
C ASP A 205 14.68 10.51 7.62
N ARG A 206 15.16 11.20 8.67
CA ARG A 206 16.51 11.77 8.80
C ARG A 206 17.55 10.84 9.41
N LEU A 207 17.19 9.64 9.87
CA LEU A 207 18.16 8.65 10.33
C LEU A 207 18.87 8.03 9.11
N SER A 208 19.78 8.83 8.56
CA SER A 208 20.49 8.64 7.29
C SER A 208 21.45 7.45 7.28
N GLN A 209 21.56 6.73 8.41
CA GLN A 209 22.46 5.59 8.54
C GLN A 209 21.83 4.54 9.45
N ALA A 210 21.34 3.48 8.84
CA ALA A 210 20.95 2.26 9.54
C ALA A 210 22.08 1.23 9.39
N THR A 211 22.39 0.50 10.47
CA THR A 211 23.22 -0.70 10.38
C THR A 211 22.29 -1.90 10.17
N LEU A 212 22.43 -2.56 9.04
CA LEU A 212 21.74 -3.80 8.71
C LEU A 212 22.60 -4.97 9.16
N VAL A 213 22.00 -5.92 9.86
CA VAL A 213 22.67 -7.15 10.30
C VAL A 213 21.95 -8.37 9.75
N TYR A 214 22.66 -9.26 9.07
CA TYR A 214 22.18 -10.55 8.60
C TYR A 214 23.24 -11.60 8.89
N ASP A 215 22.87 -12.67 9.57
CA ASP A 215 23.78 -13.78 9.90
C ASP A 215 25.12 -13.34 10.55
N GLY A 216 25.05 -12.37 11.47
CA GLY A 216 26.21 -11.82 12.17
C GLY A 216 27.01 -10.78 11.38
N ASP A 217 26.81 -10.70 10.07
CA ASP A 217 27.45 -9.71 9.21
C ASP A 217 26.75 -8.36 9.28
N MET A 218 27.52 -7.28 9.28
CA MET A 218 27.02 -5.90 9.31
C MET A 218 27.21 -5.20 7.97
N CYS A 219 26.22 -4.41 7.55
CA CYS A 219 26.27 -3.54 6.40
C CYS A 219 25.67 -2.19 6.79
N TYR A 220 26.27 -1.09 6.33
CA TYR A 220 25.67 0.23 6.49
C TYR A 220 24.72 0.51 5.32
N SER A 221 23.53 0.97 5.64
CA SER A 221 22.52 1.41 4.69
C SER A 221 22.34 2.90 4.83
N ASN A 222 22.48 3.64 3.73
CA ASN A 222 22.37 5.10 3.73
C ASN A 222 20.91 5.56 3.84
N ASN A 223 19.95 4.64 3.69
CA ASN A 223 18.54 4.94 3.84
C ASN A 223 17.76 3.64 4.13
N VAL A 224 16.66 3.75 4.84
CA VAL A 224 15.65 2.70 5.00
C VAL A 224 14.32 3.34 4.65
N ARG A 225 13.67 2.85 3.60
CA ARG A 225 12.44 3.44 3.06
C ARG A 225 11.28 2.49 3.26
N LEU A 226 10.09 3.07 3.33
CA LEU A 226 8.84 2.35 3.34
C LEU A 226 8.10 2.66 2.03
N ASP A 227 7.76 1.63 1.28
CA ASP A 227 6.95 1.74 0.07
C ASP A 227 5.83 0.70 0.13
N LEU A 228 4.66 1.09 0.63
CA LEU A 228 3.56 0.16 0.86
C LEU A 228 2.83 -0.22 -0.44
N ASP A 229 3.15 0.41 -1.57
CA ASP A 229 2.57 0.03 -2.87
C ASP A 229 3.19 -1.26 -3.43
N ILE A 230 4.38 -1.65 -2.96
CA ILE A 230 5.08 -2.84 -3.44
C ILE A 230 4.92 -4.03 -2.50
N ASN A 231 4.96 -5.23 -3.05
CA ASN A 231 4.85 -6.49 -2.30
C ASN A 231 6.21 -7.20 -2.07
N THR A 232 7.31 -6.50 -2.36
CA THR A 232 8.68 -6.99 -2.28
C THR A 232 9.45 -6.28 -1.18
N ILE A 233 10.61 -6.84 -0.82
CA ILE A 233 11.65 -6.13 -0.08
C ILE A 233 12.84 -5.90 -1.01
N SER A 234 13.29 -4.65 -1.12
CA SER A 234 14.49 -4.31 -1.88
C SER A 234 15.67 -4.20 -0.92
N ILE A 235 16.72 -4.97 -1.17
CA ILE A 235 17.82 -5.19 -0.24
C ILE A 235 19.12 -4.64 -0.84
N PRO A 236 19.94 -3.88 -0.11
CA PRO A 236 21.21 -3.38 -0.61
C PRO A 236 22.10 -4.50 -1.17
N THR A 237 22.75 -4.27 -2.31
CA THR A 237 23.58 -5.25 -3.05
C THR A 237 24.50 -6.09 -2.16
N ILE A 238 25.20 -5.46 -1.21
CA ILE A 238 26.16 -6.12 -0.32
C ILE A 238 25.46 -7.23 0.49
N LEU A 239 24.27 -6.94 1.02
CA LEU A 239 23.48 -7.87 1.81
C LEU A 239 22.72 -8.86 0.92
N TYR A 240 22.21 -8.39 -0.22
CA TYR A 240 21.45 -9.19 -1.18
C TYR A 240 22.27 -10.40 -1.68
N LYS A 241 23.54 -10.21 -2.04
CA LYS A 241 24.42 -11.31 -2.49
C LYS A 241 24.57 -12.43 -1.44
N ARG A 242 24.53 -12.09 -0.15
CA ARG A 242 24.58 -13.08 0.93
C ARG A 242 23.28 -13.84 1.07
N ILE A 243 22.16 -13.12 1.03
CA ILE A 243 20.82 -13.72 1.05
C ILE A 243 20.63 -14.63 -0.17
N GLU A 244 21.07 -14.20 -1.35
CA GLU A 244 21.10 -15.02 -2.57
C GLU A 244 21.86 -16.32 -2.38
N LYS A 245 23.05 -16.27 -1.75
CA LYS A 245 23.83 -17.46 -1.43
C LYS A 245 23.06 -18.39 -0.49
N SER A 246 22.50 -17.86 0.60
CA SER A 246 21.67 -18.65 1.54
C SER A 246 20.45 -19.27 0.85
N LEU A 247 19.78 -18.53 -0.04
CA LEU A 247 18.64 -19.04 -0.81
C LEU A 247 19.06 -20.15 -1.77
N THR A 248 20.22 -20.02 -2.40
CA THR A 248 20.78 -21.04 -3.30
C THR A 248 21.12 -22.32 -2.54
N GLU A 249 21.70 -22.20 -1.34
CA GLU A 249 21.98 -23.33 -0.43
C GLU A 249 20.68 -24.04 0.03
N LEU A 250 19.58 -23.29 0.16
CA LEU A 250 18.24 -23.83 0.41
C LEU A 250 17.57 -24.45 -0.84
N GLY A 251 18.26 -24.48 -1.98
CA GLY A 251 17.77 -25.07 -3.23
C GLY A 251 16.86 -24.15 -4.04
N CYS A 252 16.82 -22.86 -3.73
CA CYS A 252 16.10 -21.86 -4.51
C CYS A 252 16.88 -21.48 -5.76
N ARG A 253 16.16 -21.06 -6.81
CA ARG A 253 16.76 -20.56 -8.05
C ARG A 253 16.08 -19.27 -8.47
N LYS A 254 16.84 -18.34 -9.02
CA LYS A 254 16.26 -17.14 -9.66
C LYS A 254 15.32 -17.55 -10.79
N ALA A 255 14.12 -16.99 -10.79
CA ALA A 255 13.07 -17.28 -11.75
C ALA A 255 12.85 -16.09 -12.69
N GLY A 256 13.33 -16.22 -13.93
CA GLY A 256 13.01 -15.31 -15.03
C GLY A 256 13.57 -13.88 -14.89
N VAL A 257 12.96 -12.97 -15.65
CA VAL A 257 13.38 -11.57 -15.87
C VAL A 257 13.26 -10.69 -14.61
N ASN A 258 12.46 -11.11 -13.61
CA ASN A 258 12.13 -10.29 -12.44
C ASN A 258 13.00 -10.59 -11.20
N GLU A 259 14.07 -11.38 -11.35
CA GLU A 259 15.09 -11.67 -10.31
C GLU A 259 14.59 -12.27 -8.98
N HIS A 260 13.32 -12.69 -8.89
CA HIS A 260 12.77 -13.37 -7.72
C HIS A 260 13.30 -14.80 -7.55
N PHE A 261 13.29 -15.32 -6.31
CA PHE A 261 13.76 -16.68 -6.02
C PHE A 261 12.62 -17.68 -5.87
N LEU A 262 12.66 -18.76 -6.63
CA LEU A 262 11.69 -19.85 -6.62
C LEU A 262 12.32 -21.15 -6.10
N SER A 263 11.64 -21.85 -5.21
CA SER A 263 12.03 -23.20 -4.77
C SER A 263 11.03 -24.27 -5.24
N LYS A 264 11.53 -25.43 -5.69
CA LYS A 264 10.72 -26.61 -6.04
C LYS A 264 10.91 -27.71 -4.99
N GLY A 265 9.83 -28.13 -4.33
CA GLY A 265 9.87 -29.26 -3.39
C GLY A 265 9.52 -28.87 -1.95
N LEU A 266 9.01 -29.85 -1.21
CA LEU A 266 8.18 -29.72 0.00
C LEU A 266 8.74 -28.86 1.16
N SER A 267 7.75 -28.15 1.72
CA SER A 267 7.61 -27.41 2.97
C SER A 267 8.32 -26.07 3.12
N SER A 268 7.50 -25.01 3.25
CA SER A 268 7.91 -23.73 3.84
C SER A 268 8.38 -23.89 5.29
N ASP A 269 8.28 -25.09 5.89
CA ASP A 269 8.79 -25.36 7.23
C ASP A 269 10.32 -25.23 7.35
N LYS A 270 11.05 -25.25 6.22
CA LYS A 270 12.49 -24.92 6.21
C LYS A 270 12.76 -23.42 6.35
N LEU A 271 11.74 -22.58 6.14
CA LEU A 271 11.71 -21.16 6.51
C LEU A 271 10.95 -20.95 7.83
N ASN A 272 10.26 -21.97 8.39
CA ASN A 272 9.71 -21.87 9.74
C ASN A 272 10.81 -21.97 10.80
N PRO A 273 10.67 -21.25 11.93
CA PRO A 273 11.77 -20.88 12.81
C PRO A 273 12.30 -22.00 13.71
N SER A 274 11.90 -23.26 13.50
CA SER A 274 12.19 -24.34 14.44
C SER A 274 13.51 -25.06 14.17
N LYS A 275 14.11 -24.98 12.97
CA LYS A 275 15.36 -25.71 12.65
C LYS A 275 16.29 -25.02 11.62
N GLY A 276 16.92 -23.90 11.99
CA GLY A 276 18.35 -23.73 11.65
C GLY A 276 18.85 -22.54 10.85
N SER A 277 18.02 -21.69 10.23
CA SER A 277 18.47 -20.36 9.78
C SER A 277 17.27 -19.42 9.68
N ARG A 278 17.09 -18.56 10.67
CA ARG A 278 16.13 -17.46 10.56
C ARG A 278 16.71 -16.47 9.57
N MET A 279 16.11 -16.39 8.38
CA MET A 279 16.38 -15.32 7.43
C MET A 279 15.81 -14.01 7.98
N THR A 280 16.53 -13.40 8.91
CA THR A 280 16.14 -12.16 9.59
C THR A 280 17.16 -11.08 9.31
N ILE A 281 16.69 -9.94 8.80
CA ILE A 281 17.51 -8.72 8.72
C ILE A 281 17.20 -7.90 9.96
N SER A 282 18.20 -7.61 10.78
CA SER A 282 18.04 -6.69 11.90
C SER A 282 18.44 -5.28 11.47
N VAL A 283 17.53 -4.32 11.59
CA VAL A 283 17.82 -2.90 11.36
C VAL A 283 18.16 -2.24 12.69
N ARG A 284 19.33 -1.62 12.76
CA ARG A 284 19.81 -0.93 13.97
C ARG A 284 20.05 0.53 13.67
N TYR A 285 19.48 1.37 14.51
CA TYR A 285 19.79 2.80 14.53
C TYR A 285 20.51 3.11 15.84
N PHE A 286 21.42 4.07 15.79
CA PHE A 286 22.15 4.48 16.98
C PHE A 286 21.16 5.00 18.04
N GLY A 287 21.23 4.43 19.26
CA GLY A 287 20.38 4.82 20.38
C GLY A 287 18.93 4.30 20.33
N LEU A 288 18.54 3.51 19.32
CA LEU A 288 17.19 2.95 19.20
C LEU A 288 17.15 1.43 19.34
N PRO A 289 15.99 0.85 19.73
CA PRO A 289 15.78 -0.58 19.68
C PRO A 289 16.05 -1.16 18.29
N THR A 290 16.58 -2.38 18.26
CA THR A 290 16.78 -3.11 17.00
C THR A 290 15.43 -3.58 16.46
N ILE A 291 15.22 -3.41 15.15
CA ILE A 291 14.00 -3.83 14.45
C ILE A 291 14.30 -5.12 13.68
N PRO A 292 13.85 -6.29 14.17
CA PRO A 292 14.02 -7.55 13.45
C PRO A 292 13.00 -7.71 12.31
N ILE A 293 13.47 -7.94 11.09
CA ILE A 293 12.65 -8.16 9.91
C ILE A 293 12.74 -9.64 9.52
N ASP A 294 11.70 -10.40 9.80
CA ASP A 294 11.57 -11.78 9.35
C ASP A 294 11.25 -11.79 7.84
N LEU A 295 12.18 -12.31 7.03
CA LEU A 295 12.01 -12.35 5.58
C LEU A 295 10.93 -13.34 5.14
N SER A 296 10.43 -14.21 6.02
CA SER A 296 9.30 -15.09 5.73
C SER A 296 8.03 -14.32 5.37
N ALA A 297 7.83 -13.10 5.89
CA ALA A 297 6.70 -12.24 5.53
C ALA A 297 6.67 -11.90 4.03
N TYR A 298 7.85 -11.91 3.38
CA TYR A 298 8.04 -11.65 1.95
C TYR A 298 8.11 -12.94 1.13
N THR A 299 7.56 -14.04 1.63
CA THR A 299 7.47 -15.31 0.92
C THR A 299 6.03 -15.66 0.56
N VAL A 300 5.85 -16.23 -0.63
CA VAL A 300 4.55 -16.67 -1.14
C VAL A 300 4.60 -18.17 -1.33
N THR A 301 3.79 -18.90 -0.56
CA THR A 301 3.71 -20.36 -0.64
C THR A 301 2.53 -20.78 -1.51
N ASP A 302 2.80 -21.63 -2.49
CA ASP A 302 1.82 -22.41 -3.24
C ASP A 302 1.97 -23.91 -2.88
N LYS A 303 1.00 -24.74 -3.25
CA LYS A 303 0.90 -26.17 -2.89
C LYS A 303 2.17 -26.99 -3.16
N LYS A 304 3.06 -26.55 -4.07
CA LYS A 304 4.26 -27.30 -4.50
C LYS A 304 5.57 -26.50 -4.46
N SER A 305 5.50 -25.22 -4.14
CA SER A 305 6.64 -24.30 -4.24
C SER A 305 6.43 -23.07 -3.39
N TRP A 306 7.51 -22.38 -3.04
CA TRP A 306 7.44 -21.05 -2.48
C TRP A 306 8.32 -20.09 -3.27
N THR A 307 7.94 -18.82 -3.27
CA THR A 307 8.66 -17.73 -3.94
C THR A 307 9.06 -16.67 -2.92
N ALA A 308 10.33 -16.33 -2.84
CA ALA A 308 10.82 -15.17 -2.09
C ALA A 308 10.75 -13.91 -2.97
N MET A 309 10.03 -12.90 -2.47
CA MET A 309 9.81 -11.60 -3.10
C MET A 309 10.93 -10.63 -2.73
N PHE A 310 12.18 -11.07 -2.87
CA PHE A 310 13.36 -10.25 -2.54
C PHE A 310 13.95 -9.70 -3.83
N LEU A 311 14.22 -8.40 -3.85
CA LEU A 311 14.84 -7.71 -4.97
C LEU A 311 16.17 -7.11 -4.54
N GLU A 312 17.12 -7.07 -5.47
CA GLU A 312 18.31 -6.27 -5.27
C GLU A 312 17.93 -4.79 -5.39
N SER A 313 18.33 -3.98 -4.41
CA SER A 313 18.12 -2.54 -4.51
C SER A 313 19.05 -1.93 -5.56
N LYS A 314 18.53 -0.96 -6.32
CA LYS A 314 19.32 -0.18 -7.29
C LYS A 314 20.30 0.78 -6.60
N ASP A 315 20.07 1.07 -5.33
CA ASP A 315 20.88 1.95 -4.49
C ASP A 315 21.28 1.23 -3.17
N SER A 316 21.90 1.97 -2.26
CA SER A 316 22.27 1.43 -0.94
C SER A 316 21.13 1.42 0.08
N ALA A 317 19.87 1.58 -0.34
CA ALA A 317 18.71 1.61 0.55
C ALA A 317 18.09 0.23 0.76
N LEU A 318 17.57 0.01 1.97
CA LEU A 318 16.63 -1.07 2.26
C LEU A 318 15.21 -0.53 2.08
N VAL A 319 14.39 -1.15 1.25
CA VAL A 319 13.00 -0.71 1.02
C VAL A 319 12.03 -1.79 1.47
N PHE A 320 11.15 -1.45 2.42
CA PHE A 320 10.11 -2.32 2.92
C PHE A 320 8.82 -2.16 2.13
N GLY A 321 8.35 -3.25 1.54
CA GLY A 321 7.01 -3.37 0.95
C GLY A 321 5.92 -3.58 1.98
N ALA A 322 4.66 -3.56 1.52
CA ALA A 322 3.47 -3.86 2.33
C ALA A 322 3.58 -5.10 3.24
N PRO A 323 4.22 -6.22 2.87
CA PRO A 323 4.32 -7.39 3.75
C PRO A 323 4.99 -7.13 5.10
N ILE A 324 5.73 -6.04 5.28
CA ILE A 324 6.20 -5.60 6.60
C ILE A 324 5.07 -5.50 7.63
N LEU A 325 3.86 -5.17 7.16
CA LEU A 325 2.70 -4.97 8.02
C LEU A 325 2.23 -6.26 8.72
N GLN A 326 2.64 -7.43 8.23
CA GLN A 326 2.40 -8.71 8.91
C GLN A 326 3.14 -8.82 10.25
N GLN A 327 4.24 -8.08 10.39
CA GLN A 327 5.07 -8.08 11.60
C GLN A 327 4.84 -6.82 12.43
N TYR A 328 4.55 -5.70 11.77
CA TYR A 328 4.45 -4.40 12.40
C TYR A 328 3.19 -3.64 12.01
N SER A 329 2.55 -2.97 12.96
CA SER A 329 1.72 -1.81 12.65
C SER A 329 2.62 -0.60 12.45
N ILE A 330 2.37 0.21 11.43
CA ILE A 330 3.18 1.40 11.14
C ILE A 330 2.32 2.64 11.31
N THR A 331 2.76 3.57 12.15
CA THR A 331 2.14 4.90 12.28
C THR A 331 3.01 5.92 11.56
N ILE A 332 2.43 6.76 10.71
CA ILE A 332 3.10 7.87 10.04
C ILE A 332 2.54 9.17 10.61
N HIS A 333 3.38 9.96 11.26
CA HIS A 333 3.05 11.33 11.64
C HIS A 333 3.67 12.28 10.64
N LYS A 334 2.82 13.00 9.91
CA LYS A 334 3.25 13.93 8.88
C LYS A 334 2.85 15.36 9.22
N THR A 335 3.85 16.22 9.24
CA THR A 335 3.71 17.67 9.39
C THR A 335 4.28 18.38 8.16
N LYS A 336 4.23 19.71 8.12
CA LYS A 336 4.87 20.51 7.05
C LYS A 336 6.38 20.29 6.95
N SER A 337 7.04 19.96 8.05
CA SER A 337 8.51 19.91 8.15
C SER A 337 9.09 18.51 8.16
N GLU A 338 8.29 17.51 8.52
CA GLU A 338 8.78 16.15 8.76
C GLU A 338 7.73 15.07 8.48
N LYS A 339 8.22 13.88 8.13
CA LYS A 339 7.48 12.63 8.04
C LYS A 339 8.17 11.63 8.97
N LEU A 340 7.50 11.25 10.04
CA LEU A 340 8.02 10.35 11.06
C LEU A 340 7.31 9.01 10.98
N HIS A 341 8.05 7.92 11.02
CA HIS A 341 7.51 6.56 10.96
C HIS A 341 7.71 5.86 12.31
N TYR A 342 6.66 5.27 12.86
CA TYR A 342 6.71 4.54 14.13
C TYR A 342 6.31 3.09 13.86
N PHE A 343 7.13 2.15 14.33
CA PHE A 343 6.90 0.72 14.13
C PHE A 343 6.48 0.09 15.45
N HIS A 344 5.29 -0.51 15.47
CA HIS A 344 4.72 -1.21 16.62
C HIS A 344 4.59 -2.68 16.28
N LEU A 345 4.87 -3.60 17.21
CA LEU A 345 4.67 -5.02 16.92
C LEU A 345 3.20 -5.30 16.64
N ALA A 346 2.89 -6.06 15.59
CA ALA A 346 1.50 -6.36 15.20
C ALA A 346 0.70 -7.13 16.27
N ARG A 347 1.38 -7.68 17.30
CA ARG A 347 0.78 -8.42 18.43
C ARG A 347 0.53 -7.59 19.67
N ASP A 348 1.00 -6.34 19.70
CA ASP A 348 0.51 -5.40 20.70
C ASP A 348 -0.81 -4.88 20.12
N PRO A 349 -1.99 -5.35 20.60
CA PRO A 349 -3.22 -4.73 20.18
C PRO A 349 -3.07 -3.26 20.54
N VAL A 350 -3.07 -2.41 19.51
CA VAL A 350 -3.38 -1.00 19.67
C VAL A 350 -4.79 -1.00 20.22
N SER A 351 -4.90 -1.02 21.56
CA SER A 351 -6.14 -0.82 22.27
C SER A 351 -6.57 0.59 21.90
N LEU A 352 -7.47 0.70 20.93
CA LEU A 352 -8.17 1.91 20.55
C LEU A 352 -9.21 2.25 21.63
N GLU A 353 -8.78 2.27 22.89
CA GLU A 353 -9.55 2.79 24.02
C GLU A 353 -9.40 4.30 24.13
#